data_AF-A0A847CA34-F1
#
_entry.id   AF-A0A847CA34-F1
#
_cell.length_a   1.000
_cell.length_b   1.000
_cell.length_c   1.000
_cell.angle_alpha   90.00
_cell.angle_beta   90.00
_cell.angle_gamma   90.00
#
_symmetry.space_group_name_H-M   'P 1'
#
loop_
_entity.id
_entity.type
_entity.pdbx_description
1 polymer ?
#
loop_
_entity_poly.entity_id
_entity_poly.type
_entity_poly.pdbx_seq_one_letter_code
_entity_poly.pdbx_strand_id
1 'polypeptide(L)' 'FEGIHTALFKLIEEKGVKNGYMLWPLRVALSGVPVSPGGGIELAAILGKEETIKRVKKGLAQL' A
#
# COMPACT_ATOMS: atom_id res chain seq x y z
N PHE A 1 3.11 -2.72 12.59
CA PHE A 1 3.80 -2.38 11.33
C PHE A 1 4.44 -3.59 10.67
N GLU A 2 5.20 -4.41 11.43
CA GLU A 2 5.92 -5.57 10.88
C GLU A 2 5.04 -6.54 10.08
N GLY A 3 3.83 -6.89 10.54
CA GLY A 3 2.96 -7.80 9.79
C GLY A 3 2.58 -7.31 8.39
N ILE A 4 2.32 -6.01 8.22
CA ILE A 4 1.99 -5.40 6.91
C ILE A 4 3.25 -5.36 6.03
N HIS A 5 4.38 -4.98 6.62
CA HIS A 5 5.67 -4.95 5.93
C HIS A 5 6.03 -6.34 5.40
N THR A 6 6.05 -7.35 6.27
CA THR A 6 6.38 -8.74 5.92
C THR A 6 5.46 -9.27 4.83
N ALA A 7 4.15 -9.05 4.93
CA ALA A 7 3.20 -9.51 3.91
C ALA A 7 3.45 -8.86 2.53
N LEU A 8 3.69 -7.55 2.49
CA LEU A 8 3.95 -6.83 1.24
C LEU A 8 5.29 -7.21 0.62
N PHE A 9 6.36 -7.31 1.42
CA PHE A 9 7.68 -7.66 0.91
C PHE A 9 7.75 -9.10 0.42
N LYS A 10 7.08 -10.03 1.11
CA LYS A 10 6.91 -11.39 0.61
C LYS A 10 6.21 -11.39 -0.75
N LEU A 11 5.14 -10.61 -0.91
CA LEU A 11 4.43 -10.52 -2.20
C LEU A 11 5.28 -9.84 -3.29
N ILE A 12 6.12 -8.86 -2.94
CA ILE A 12 7.08 -8.23 -3.86
C ILE A 12 8.07 -9.28 -4.38
N GLU A 13 8.63 -10.07 -3.46
CA GLU A 13 9.58 -11.14 -3.77
C GLU A 13 8.93 -12.23 -4.65
N GLU A 14 7.75 -12.72 -4.26
CA GLU A 14 6.98 -13.71 -5.03
C GLU A 14 6.67 -13.25 -6.46
N LYS A 15 6.46 -11.94 -6.66
CA LYS A 15 6.20 -11.37 -7.98
C LYS A 15 7.47 -10.99 -8.75
N GLY A 16 8.65 -11.03 -8.12
CA GLY A 16 9.91 -10.63 -8.75
C GLY A 16 9.94 -9.18 -9.24
N VAL A 17 9.18 -8.28 -8.60
CA VAL A 17 9.07 -6.87 -9.02
C VAL A 17 9.89 -5.93 -8.13
N LYS A 18 10.22 -4.74 -8.66
CA LYS A 18 10.82 -3.69 -7.83
C LYS A 18 9.84 -3.24 -6.75
N ASN A 19 10.34 -2.98 -5.54
CA ASN A 19 9.53 -2.54 -4.39
C ASN A 19 8.61 -1.35 -4.74
N GLY A 20 9.12 -0.39 -5.51
CA GLY A 20 8.37 0.80 -5.94
C GLY A 20 7.09 0.48 -6.72
N TYR A 21 7.05 -0.62 -7.48
CA TYR A 21 5.86 -1.02 -8.25
C TYR A 21 4.68 -1.46 -7.37
N MET A 22 4.92 -1.78 -6.10
CA MET A 22 3.84 -2.11 -5.15
C MET A 22 3.66 -1.02 -4.10
N LEU A 23 4.74 -0.49 -3.55
CA LEU A 23 4.69 0.47 -2.45
C LEU A 23 4.19 1.86 -2.89
N TRP A 24 4.50 2.28 -4.11
CA TRP A 24 4.04 3.58 -4.61
C TRP A 24 2.53 3.57 -4.95
N PRO A 25 1.98 2.58 -5.69
CA PRO A 25 0.53 2.51 -5.90
C PRO A 25 -0.24 2.36 -4.59
N LEU A 26 0.28 1.59 -3.62
CA LEU A 26 -0.34 1.50 -2.30
C LEU A 26 -0.40 2.87 -1.61
N ARG A 27 0.69 3.65 -1.63
CA ARG A 27 0.67 5.02 -1.08
C ARG A 27 -0.41 5.85 -1.75
N VAL A 28 -0.42 5.91 -3.09
CA VAL A 28 -1.38 6.72 -3.85
C VAL A 28 -2.81 6.31 -3.52
N ALA A 29 -3.10 5.00 -3.47
CA ALA A 29 -4.43 4.51 -3.14
C ALA A 29 -4.90 4.93 -1.74
N LEU A 30 -3.97 5.01 -0.77
CA LEU A 30 -4.29 5.34 0.62
C LEU A 30 -4.31 6.85 0.91
N SER A 31 -3.41 7.62 0.32
CA SER A 31 -3.26 9.07 0.57
C SER A 31 -3.97 9.95 -0.44
N GLY A 32 -4.26 9.44 -1.64
CA GLY A 32 -4.73 10.23 -2.79
C GLY A 32 -3.63 11.07 -3.46
N VAL A 33 -2.37 10.98 -3.02
CA VAL A 33 -1.24 11.77 -3.53
C VAL A 33 0.02 10.91 -3.72
N PRO A 34 0.88 11.23 -4.71
CA PRO A 34 2.10 10.45 -4.98
C PRO A 34 3.16 10.54 -3.88
N VAL A 35 3.12 11.61 -3.08
CA VAL A 35 4.04 11.88 -1.97
C VAL A 35 3.20 12.24 -0.74
N SER A 36 3.44 11.56 0.35
CA SER A 36 2.78 11.76 1.65
C SER A 36 3.82 11.81 2.76
N PRO A 37 3.53 12.45 3.90
CA PRO A 37 4.24 12.15 5.14
C PRO A 37 4.08 10.64 5.43
N GLY A 38 5.20 9.93 5.47
CA GLY A 38 5.22 8.47 5.65
C GLY A 38 4.94 7.64 4.38
N GLY A 39 5.17 6.34 4.52
CA GLY A 39 5.01 5.34 3.44
C GLY A 39 3.63 4.69 3.38
N GLY A 40 3.33 3.96 2.29
CA GLY A 40 2.06 3.22 2.16
C GLY A 40 1.82 2.19 3.28
N ILE A 41 2.90 1.62 3.84
CA ILE A 41 2.84 0.68 4.98
C ILE A 41 2.40 1.41 6.26
N GLU A 42 2.97 2.58 6.54
CA GLU A 42 2.63 3.37 7.72
C GLU A 42 1.20 3.89 7.63
N LEU A 43 0.80 4.39 6.45
CA LEU A 43 -0.57 4.80 6.19
C LEU A 43 -1.55 3.65 6.42
N ALA A 44 -1.26 2.45 5.92
CA ALA A 44 -2.10 1.27 6.12
C ALA A 44 -2.26 0.90 7.61
N ALA A 45 -1.19 1.06 8.39
CA ALA A 45 -1.23 0.80 9.82
C ALA A 45 -2.04 1.86 10.58
N ILE A 46 -1.92 3.14 10.22
CA ILE A 46 -2.68 4.25 10.85
C ILE A 46 -4.17 4.15 10.52
N LEU A 47 -4.51 3.84 9.27
CA LEU A 47 -5.90 3.72 8.80
C LEU A 47 -6.60 2.46 9.34
N GLY A 48 -5.84 1.42 9.67
CA GLY A 48 -6.38 0.12 10.03
C GLY A 48 -6.88 -0.68 8.81
N LYS A 49 -7.24 -1.94 9.06
CA LYS A 49 -7.50 -2.95 8.00
C LYS A 49 -8.67 -2.59 7.10
N GLU A 50 -9.81 -2.21 7.67
CA GLU A 50 -11.05 -2.00 6.92
C GLU A 50 -10.94 -0.81 5.96
N GLU A 51 -10.49 0.34 6.47
CA GLU A 51 -10.32 1.55 5.66
C GLU A 51 -9.22 1.38 4.61
N THR A 52 -8.12 0.69 4.93
CA THR A 52 -7.07 0.34 3.97
C THR A 52 -7.63 -0.45 2.79
N ILE A 53 -8.38 -1.52 3.05
CA ILE A 53 -8.96 -2.37 1.99
C ILE A 53 -9.97 -1.58 1.16
N LYS A 54 -10.82 -0.76 1.80
CA LYS A 54 -11.79 0.09 1.11
C LYS A 54 -11.11 1.06 0.15
N ARG A 55 -10.04 1.74 0.58
CA ARG A 55 -9.29 2.68 -0.26
C ARG A 55 -8.55 2.00 -1.40
N VAL A 56 -7.92 0.84 -1.15
CA VAL A 56 -7.27 0.06 -2.20
C VAL A 56 -8.27 -0.37 -3.27
N LYS A 57 -9.44 -0.90 -2.88
CA LYS A 57 -10.51 -1.26 -3.83
C LYS A 57 -11.01 -0.05 -4.63
N LYS A 58 -11.16 1.10 -3.98
CA LYS A 58 -11.53 2.35 -4.65
C LYS A 58 -10.49 2.76 -5.68
N GLY A 59 -9.20 2.70 -5.34
CA GLY A 59 -8.11 3.01 -6.28
C GLY A 59 -8.08 2.08 -7.49
N LEU A 60 -8.33 0.77 -7.27
CA LEU A 60 -8.42 -0.20 -8.36
C LEU A 60 -9.60 0.05 -9.30
N ALA A 61 -10.73 0.55 -8.80
CA ALA A 61 -11.92 0.84 -9.61
C ALA A 61 -11.81 2.10 -10.48
N GLN A 62 -10.70 2.85 -10.39
CA GLN A 62 -10.43 4.06 -11.18
C GLN A 62 -9.49 3.80 -12.38
N LEU A 63 -9.08 2.55 -12.57
CA LEU A 63 -8.26 2.06 -13.67
C LEU A 63 -9.13 1.37 -14.73
#